data_AF-A0A350BNC8-F1
#
_entry.id   AF-A0A350BNC8-F1
#
_cell.length_a   1.000
_cell.length_b   1.000
_cell.length_c   1.000
_cell.angle_alpha   90.00
_cell.angle_beta   90.00
_cell.angle_gamma   90.00
#
_symmetry.space_group_name_H-M   'P 1'
#
loop_
_entity.id
_entity.type
_entity.pdbx_description
1 polymer ?
#
loop_
_entity_poly.entity_id
_entity_poly.type
_entity_poly.pdbx_seq_one_letter_code
_entity_poly.pdbx_strand_id
1 'polypeptide(L)'
;MVRNRPLLLLLSLTLCTNILAQPSRLIRVPQDRRTIQSAVDAAHVGDTILVDHGVYFENIRIHKNIVLASRFIIDRDTTHVSRTVIDGSKAKDERMASTVLITGPTDTACALIGFTIRGGSGSYG
;
A
#
# COMPACT_ATOMS: atom_id res chain seq x y z
N MET A 1 34.09 -54.97 -23.28
CA MET A 1 32.68 -54.82 -23.66
C MET A 1 32.10 -53.65 -22.87
N VAL A 2 31.93 -52.50 -23.54
CA VAL A 2 31.56 -51.21 -22.95
C VAL A 2 30.06 -51.20 -22.63
N ARG A 3 29.66 -50.81 -21.41
CA ARG A 3 28.25 -50.69 -21.02
C ARG A 3 27.84 -49.21 -21.02
N ASN A 4 26.96 -48.85 -21.97
CA ASN A 4 26.37 -47.53 -22.15
C ASN A 4 25.47 -47.13 -20.97
N ARG A 5 25.53 -45.85 -20.57
CA ARG A 5 24.67 -45.17 -19.58
C ARG A 5 23.56 -44.39 -20.29
N PRO A 6 22.39 -44.18 -19.64
CA PRO A 6 21.89 -42.80 -19.60
C PRO A 6 21.33 -42.40 -18.23
N LEU A 7 21.90 -41.32 -17.71
CA LEU A 7 21.22 -40.12 -17.23
C LEU A 7 19.80 -40.30 -16.65
N LEU A 8 19.70 -40.53 -15.33
CA LEU A 8 18.44 -40.38 -14.60
C LEU A 8 18.21 -38.88 -14.33
N LEU A 9 17.52 -38.22 -15.27
CA LEU A 9 16.80 -36.97 -15.01
C LEU A 9 15.63 -37.30 -14.07
N LEU A 10 15.71 -36.88 -12.81
CA LEU A 10 14.54 -36.80 -11.93
C LEU A 10 14.56 -35.46 -11.20
N LEU A 11 13.90 -34.49 -11.84
CA LEU A 11 12.88 -33.66 -11.20
C LEU A 11 13.27 -32.91 -9.90
N SER A 12 14.30 -32.06 -9.92
CA SER A 12 14.21 -30.86 -9.07
C SER A 12 13.23 -29.92 -9.76
N LEU A 13 11.94 -30.17 -9.50
CA LEU A 13 10.83 -29.30 -9.84
C LEU A 13 11.30 -27.86 -9.63
N THR A 14 11.48 -27.15 -10.74
CA THR A 14 11.88 -25.76 -10.73
C THR A 14 10.88 -25.04 -9.85
N LEU A 15 11.28 -24.69 -8.62
CA LEU A 15 10.71 -23.57 -7.88
C LEU A 15 11.16 -22.27 -8.57
N CYS A 16 11.12 -22.23 -9.90
CA CYS A 16 10.91 -21.02 -10.64
C CYS A 16 9.43 -20.68 -10.43
N THR A 17 9.05 -20.39 -9.18
CA THR A 17 7.82 -19.65 -8.94
C THR A 17 7.99 -18.40 -9.75
N ASN A 18 7.17 -18.28 -10.77
CA ASN A 18 7.22 -17.23 -11.76
C ASN A 18 7.56 -15.89 -11.09
N ILE A 19 8.75 -15.35 -11.34
CA ILE A 19 9.04 -13.92 -11.15
C ILE A 19 8.36 -13.21 -12.33
N LEU A 20 7.05 -13.39 -12.44
CA LEU A 20 6.21 -12.53 -13.24
C LEU A 20 5.82 -11.42 -12.28
N ALA A 21 6.08 -10.18 -12.68
CA ALA A 21 5.60 -9.01 -11.98
C ALA A 21 4.15 -9.26 -11.54
N GLN A 22 3.90 -9.27 -10.23
CA GLN A 22 2.54 -9.44 -9.74
C GLN A 22 1.70 -8.30 -10.33
N PRO A 23 0.51 -8.58 -10.88
CA PRO A 23 -0.33 -7.53 -11.39
C PRO A 23 -0.68 -6.59 -10.24
N SER A 24 -0.69 -5.28 -10.52
CA SER A 24 -1.15 -4.31 -9.54
C SER A 24 -2.58 -4.62 -9.12
N ARG A 25 -2.80 -4.69 -7.82
CA ARG A 25 -4.09 -4.99 -7.22
C ARG A 25 -4.79 -3.72 -6.75
N LEU A 26 -6.11 -3.72 -6.84
CA LEU A 26 -6.98 -2.78 -6.13
C LEU A 26 -7.33 -3.35 -4.75
N ILE A 27 -7.02 -2.61 -3.69
CA ILE A 27 -7.42 -2.91 -2.31
C ILE A 27 -8.38 -1.81 -1.84
N ARG A 28 -9.60 -2.17 -1.47
CA ARG A 28 -10.61 -1.21 -1.02
C ARG A 28 -10.67 -1.09 0.50
N VAL A 29 -10.76 0.14 0.97
CA VAL A 29 -11.02 0.45 2.38
C VAL A 29 -12.37 1.13 2.48
N PRO A 30 -13.32 0.61 3.29
CA PRO A 30 -13.15 -0.45 4.29
C PRO A 30 -13.44 -1.90 3.83
N GLN A 31 -13.79 -2.13 2.57
CA GLN A 31 -14.40 -3.39 2.11
C GLN A 31 -13.47 -4.60 2.16
N ASP A 32 -12.23 -4.45 1.67
CA ASP A 32 -11.25 -5.53 1.66
C ASP A 32 -10.38 -5.49 2.94
N ARG A 33 -10.19 -4.28 3.48
CA ARG A 33 -9.41 -3.99 4.68
C ARG A 33 -10.09 -2.90 5.49
N ARG A 34 -10.31 -3.13 6.79
CA ARG A 34 -11.09 -2.21 7.65
C ARG A 34 -10.40 -0.87 7.91
N THR A 35 -9.07 -0.81 7.82
CA THR A 35 -8.28 0.40 8.12
C THR A 35 -7.29 0.68 6.99
N ILE A 36 -6.88 1.93 6.84
CA ILE A 36 -5.94 2.36 5.80
C ILE A 36 -4.57 1.71 6.03
N GLN A 37 -4.05 1.72 7.26
CA GLN A 37 -2.75 1.13 7.53
C GLN A 37 -2.74 -0.38 7.24
N SER A 38 -3.82 -1.09 7.58
CA SER A 38 -3.94 -2.52 7.28
C SER A 38 -3.98 -2.84 5.77
N ALA A 39 -4.38 -1.87 4.93
CA ALA A 39 -4.30 -1.98 3.48
C ALA A 39 -2.88 -1.67 2.97
N VAL A 40 -2.20 -0.66 3.52
CA VAL A 40 -0.79 -0.34 3.22
C VAL A 40 0.13 -1.50 3.55
N ASP A 41 -0.09 -2.15 4.69
CA ASP A 41 0.69 -3.32 5.13
C ASP A 41 0.51 -4.50 4.16
N ALA A 42 -0.69 -4.67 3.61
CA ALA A 42 -1.05 -5.75 2.69
C ALA A 42 -0.66 -5.52 1.23
N ALA A 43 -0.50 -4.25 0.84
CA ALA A 43 -0.20 -3.86 -0.53
C ALA A 43 1.22 -4.29 -0.93
N HIS A 44 1.35 -4.76 -2.16
CA HIS A 44 2.64 -4.92 -2.84
C HIS A 44 3.00 -3.64 -3.60
N VAL A 45 4.26 -3.55 -4.03
CA VAL A 45 4.72 -2.45 -4.88
C VAL A 45 3.87 -2.40 -6.16
N GLY A 46 3.36 -1.21 -6.49
CA GLY A 46 2.51 -0.96 -7.65
C GLY A 46 1.00 -1.08 -7.37
N ASP A 47 0.59 -1.56 -6.19
CA ASP A 47 -0.83 -1.67 -5.84
C ASP A 47 -1.50 -0.30 -5.64
N THR A 48 -2.81 -0.27 -5.84
CA THR A 48 -3.67 0.88 -5.54
C THR A 48 -4.57 0.56 -4.36
N ILE A 49 -4.54 1.41 -3.36
CA ILE A 49 -5.49 1.42 -2.25
C ILE A 49 -6.53 2.49 -2.53
N LEU A 50 -7.79 2.08 -2.68
CA LEU A 50 -8.92 2.97 -2.88
C LEU A 50 -9.73 3.09 -1.59
N VAL A 51 -9.78 4.31 -1.05
CA VAL A 51 -10.44 4.62 0.22
C VAL A 51 -11.77 5.31 -0.04
N ASP A 52 -12.85 4.71 0.46
CA ASP A 52 -14.18 5.32 0.44
C ASP A 52 -14.33 6.36 1.56
N HIS A 53 -15.40 7.16 1.45
CA HIS A 53 -15.70 8.25 2.37
C HIS A 53 -15.70 7.79 3.83
N GLY A 54 -15.15 8.63 4.70
CA GLY A 54 -15.03 8.35 6.12
C GLY A 54 -14.01 9.24 6.81
N VAL A 55 -14.00 9.18 8.14
CA VAL A 55 -12.95 9.75 8.99
C VAL A 55 -12.16 8.59 9.59
N TYR A 56 -10.89 8.50 9.20
CA TYR A 56 -9.98 7.44 9.60
C TYR A 56 -9.00 8.01 10.62
N PHE A 57 -9.16 7.62 11.89
CA PHE A 57 -8.27 8.04 12.98
C PHE A 57 -7.01 7.17 13.01
N GLU A 58 -6.04 7.49 12.15
CA GLU A 58 -4.84 6.69 11.93
C GLU A 58 -3.62 7.59 11.65
N ASN A 59 -2.42 7.07 11.94
CA ASN A 59 -1.14 7.64 11.49
C ASN A 59 -0.55 6.68 10.46
N ILE A 60 -0.55 7.10 9.19
CA ILE A 60 -0.23 6.23 8.06
C ILE A 60 1.26 6.26 7.76
N ARG A 61 1.88 5.08 7.63
CA ARG A 61 3.29 4.92 7.24
C ARG A 61 3.40 4.19 5.92
N ILE A 62 3.86 4.90 4.89
CA ILE A 62 4.08 4.36 3.55
C ILE A 62 5.59 4.23 3.33
N HIS A 63 6.04 3.02 3.02
CA HIS A 63 7.47 2.69 2.85
C HIS A 63 7.73 1.93 1.55
N LYS A 64 6.79 2.00 0.61
CA LYS A 64 6.78 1.27 -0.67
C LYS A 64 6.03 2.09 -1.72
N ASN A 65 6.36 1.90 -3.00
CA ASN A 65 5.68 2.60 -4.10
C ASN A 65 4.28 2.03 -4.31
N ILE A 66 3.27 2.70 -3.77
CA ILE A 66 1.85 2.40 -3.93
C ILE A 66 1.07 3.68 -4.21
N VAL A 67 -0.12 3.54 -4.80
CA VAL A 67 -1.08 4.63 -4.92
C VAL A 67 -2.10 4.51 -3.80
N LEU A 68 -2.06 5.41 -2.82
CA LEU A 68 -3.13 5.59 -1.85
C LEU A 68 -4.04 6.72 -2.35
N ALA A 69 -5.29 6.40 -2.69
CA ALA A 69 -6.21 7.35 -3.31
C ALA A 69 -7.62 7.26 -2.70
N SER A 70 -8.31 8.39 -2.65
CA SER A 70 -9.76 8.40 -2.46
C SER A 70 -10.49 8.23 -3.78
N ARG A 71 -11.83 8.18 -3.73
CA ARG A 71 -12.68 8.20 -4.93
C ARG A 71 -12.43 9.37 -5.88
N PHE A 72 -11.81 10.46 -5.43
CA PHE A 72 -11.43 11.60 -6.29
C PHE A 72 -10.66 11.18 -7.54
N ILE A 73 -9.87 10.10 -7.46
CA ILE A 73 -9.11 9.60 -8.61
C ILE A 73 -9.99 9.11 -9.77
N ILE A 74 -11.25 8.74 -9.49
CA ILE A 74 -12.18 8.12 -10.45
C ILE A 74 -12.86 9.18 -11.33
N ASP A 75 -13.38 10.25 -10.72
CA ASP A 75 -14.26 11.21 -11.38
C ASP A 75 -13.83 12.68 -11.21
N ARG A 76 -12.77 12.94 -10.43
CA ARG A 76 -12.26 14.28 -10.11
C ARG A 76 -13.27 15.16 -9.36
N ASP A 77 -14.31 14.57 -8.76
CA ASP A 77 -15.22 15.30 -7.90
C ASP A 77 -14.51 15.67 -6.58
N THR A 78 -14.28 16.96 -6.37
CA THR A 78 -13.61 17.48 -5.18
C THR A 78 -14.38 17.20 -3.89
N THR A 79 -15.69 16.89 -3.96
CA THR A 79 -16.45 16.44 -2.79
C THR A 79 -15.87 15.17 -2.16
N HIS A 80 -15.18 14.34 -2.94
CA HIS A 80 -14.52 13.14 -2.44
C HIS A 80 -13.33 13.45 -1.52
N VAL A 81 -12.69 14.61 -1.71
CA VAL A 81 -11.54 15.05 -0.89
C VAL A 81 -11.97 15.43 0.52
N SER A 82 -13.03 16.23 0.65
CA SER A 82 -13.54 16.66 1.96
C SER A 82 -14.23 15.53 2.74
N ARG A 83 -14.73 14.52 2.03
CA ARG A 83 -15.43 13.35 2.62
C ARG A 83 -14.50 12.18 2.95
N THR A 84 -13.22 12.27 2.61
CA THR A 84 -12.23 11.22 2.90
C THR A 84 -11.10 11.81 3.74
N VAL A 85 -11.22 11.67 5.06
CA VAL A 85 -10.36 12.35 6.03
C VAL A 85 -9.44 11.35 6.72
N ILE A 86 -8.13 11.61 6.69
CA ILE A 86 -7.14 10.95 7.55
C ILE A 86 -6.86 11.90 8.72
N ASP A 87 -7.16 11.45 9.93
CA ASP A 87 -7.10 12.25 11.15
C ASP A 87 -6.07 11.67 12.13
N GLY A 88 -4.91 12.30 12.21
CA GLY A 88 -3.78 11.86 13.03
C GLY A 88 -3.87 12.21 14.52
N SER A 89 -5.01 12.76 14.98
CA SER A 89 -5.18 13.28 16.35
C SER A 89 -5.19 12.23 17.46
N LYS A 90 -5.19 10.94 17.10
CA LYS A 90 -5.19 9.81 18.04
C LYS A 90 -3.91 8.98 17.95
N ALA A 91 -2.78 9.65 17.71
CA ALA A 91 -1.49 9.00 17.69
C ALA A 91 -1.22 8.26 19.00
N LYS A 92 -0.88 6.96 18.88
CA LYS A 92 -0.52 6.14 20.04
C LYS A 92 0.86 6.50 20.59
N ASP A 93 1.71 7.10 19.76
CA ASP A 93 3.04 7.57 20.10
C ASP A 93 3.15 9.04 19.67
N GLU A 94 3.23 9.93 20.66
CA GLU A 94 3.33 11.37 20.45
C GLU A 94 4.61 11.77 19.71
N ARG A 95 5.65 10.93 19.73
CA ARG A 95 6.91 11.17 18.99
C ARG A 95 6.81 10.80 17.51
N MET A 96 5.81 9.99 17.14
CA MET A 96 5.54 9.53 15.78
C MET A 96 4.14 9.94 15.32
N ALA A 97 3.80 11.21 15.50
CA ALA A 97 2.45 11.74 15.35
C ALA A 97 2.23 12.50 14.02
N SER A 98 3.05 12.24 13.00
CA SER A 98 2.71 12.62 11.62
C SER A 98 1.46 11.86 11.18
N THR A 99 0.46 12.56 10.63
CA THR A 99 -0.75 11.90 10.12
C THR A 99 -0.43 10.98 8.94
N VAL A 100 0.47 11.41 8.06
CA VAL A 100 1.03 10.58 7.00
C VAL A 100 2.54 10.78 6.99
N LEU A 101 3.27 9.67 6.98
CA LEU A 101 4.72 9.63 6.87
C LEU A 101 5.09 8.73 5.70
N ILE A 102 5.80 9.29 4.73
CA ILE A 102 6.34 8.56 3.57
C ILE A 102 7.85 8.43 3.79
N THR A 103 8.37 7.20 3.75
CA THR A 103 9.79 6.90 3.98
C THR A 103 10.35 5.97 2.92
N GLY A 104 11.68 5.90 2.85
CA GLY A 104 12.41 4.99 1.95
C GLY A 104 12.57 5.54 0.53
N PRO A 105 13.16 4.74 -0.39
CA PRO A 105 13.31 5.13 -1.78
C PRO A 105 11.95 5.08 -2.48
N THR A 106 11.30 6.24 -2.57
CA THR A 106 10.04 6.40 -3.29
C THR A 106 10.26 7.18 -4.59
N ASP A 107 9.50 6.84 -5.63
CA ASP A 107 9.46 7.58 -6.88
C ASP A 107 8.03 8.07 -7.18
N THR A 108 7.76 8.45 -8.43
CA THR A 108 6.44 8.92 -8.86
C THR A 108 5.33 7.87 -8.79
N ALA A 109 5.66 6.59 -8.60
CA ALA A 109 4.69 5.53 -8.36
C ALA A 109 4.21 5.49 -6.88
N CYS A 110 4.83 6.25 -5.98
CA CYS A 110 4.28 6.52 -4.64
C CYS A 110 3.42 7.78 -4.68
N ALA A 111 2.10 7.63 -4.54
CA ALA A 111 1.17 8.76 -4.61
C ALA A 111 0.13 8.74 -3.49
N LEU A 112 -0.19 9.93 -2.97
CA LEU A 112 -1.28 10.17 -2.02
C LEU A 112 -2.27 11.16 -2.65
N ILE A 113 -3.48 10.70 -2.97
CA ILE A 113 -4.39 11.43 -3.86
C ILE A 113 -5.77 11.60 -3.24
N GLY A 114 -6.23 12.86 -3.15
CA GLY A 114 -7.63 13.17 -2.88
C GLY A 114 -8.07 13.01 -1.42
N PHE A 115 -7.21 13.33 -0.45
CA PHE A 115 -7.54 13.26 0.97
C PHE A 115 -7.57 14.64 1.62
N THR A 116 -8.40 14.77 2.64
CA THR A 116 -8.18 15.76 3.69
C THR A 116 -7.28 15.14 4.76
N ILE A 117 -6.16 15.78 5.10
CA ILE A 117 -5.20 15.30 6.12
C ILE A 117 -5.18 16.33 7.24
N ARG A 118 -5.41 15.88 8.48
CA ARG A 118 -5.45 16.78 9.65
C ARG A 118 -5.02 16.09 10.94
N GLY A 119 -4.96 16.87 12.02
CA GLY A 119 -4.83 16.35 13.38
C GLY A 119 -3.45 15.82 13.78
N GLY A 120 -2.45 15.87 12.90
CA GLY A 120 -1.09 15.41 13.23
C GLY A 120 -0.28 16.50 13.93
N SER A 121 0.56 16.10 14.88
CA SER A 121 1.53 16.98 15.56
C SER A 121 2.96 16.86 15.03
N GLY A 122 3.17 16.00 14.02
CA GLY A 122 4.48 15.76 13.40
C GLY A 122 5.28 14.65 14.10
N SER A 123 6.40 14.26 13.49
CA SER A 123 7.34 13.28 14.06
C SER A 123 8.73 13.90 14.12
N TYR A 124 9.48 13.63 15.18
CA TYR A 124 10.87 14.07 15.30
C TYR A 124 11.79 13.12 14.51
N GLY A 125 12.75 13.68 13.78
CA GLY A 125 13.73 12.94 12.96
C GLY A 125 15.10 12.85 13.61
#